data_AF-A0A1I3UIM9-F1
#
_entry.id   AF-A0A1I3UIM9-F1
#
_cell.length_a   1.000
_cell.length_b   1.000
_cell.length_c   1.000
_cell.angle_alpha   90.00
_cell.angle_beta   90.00
_cell.angle_gamma   90.00
#
_symmetry.space_group_name_H-M   'P 1'
#
loop_
_entity.id
_entity.type
_entity.pdbx_description
1 polymer ?
#
loop_
_entity_poly.entity_id
_entity_poly.type
_entity_poly.pdbx_seq_one_letter_code
_entity_poly.pdbx_strand_id
1 'polypeptide(L)' 'MNPLLKQVIWLLAKLVLAGMSREQAIDKVAKDHGLNQEELRAKLL' A
#
# COMPACT_ATOMS: atom_id res chain seq x y z
N MET A 1 15.64 -5.81 2.88
CA MET A 1 14.27 -5.31 2.55
C MET A 1 13.34 -5.67 3.70
N ASN A 2 12.75 -4.66 4.35
CA ASN A 2 11.91 -4.83 5.54
C ASN A 2 10.74 -5.78 5.24
N PRO A 3 10.51 -6.86 6.02
CA PRO A 3 9.43 -7.82 5.79
C PRO A 3 8.04 -7.17 5.71
N LEU A 4 7.80 -6.13 6.51
CA LEU A 4 6.55 -5.37 6.51
C LEU A 4 6.34 -4.65 5.18
N LEU A 5 7.39 -4.02 4.65
CA LEU A 5 7.33 -3.32 3.37
C LEU A 5 7.03 -4.29 2.21
N LYS A 6 7.58 -5.52 2.25
CA LYS A 6 7.25 -6.56 1.27
C LYS A 6 5.77 -6.93 1.30
N GLN A 7 5.20 -7.09 2.48
CA GLN A 7 3.79 -7.43 2.64
C GLN A 7 2.88 -6.29 2.15
N VAL A 8 3.21 -5.05 2.51
CA VAL A 8 2.50 -3.85 2.03
C VAL A 8 2.48 -3.79 0.51
N ILE A 9 3.65 -3.93 -0.14
CA ILE A 9 3.75 -3.91 -1.61
C ILE A 9 2.88 -5.00 -2.23
N TRP A 10 2.87 -6.21 -1.65
CA TRP A 10 2.03 -7.31 -2.13
C TRP A 10 0.54 -7.04 -1.99
N LEU A 11 0.10 -6.46 -0.88
CA LEU A 11 -1.30 -6.11 -0.66
C LEU A 11 -1.76 -5.05 -1.66
N LEU A 12 -0.92 -4.06 -1.90
CA LEU A 12 -1.19 -3.02 -2.90
C LEU A 12 -1.30 -3.60 -4.31
N ALA A 13 -0.36 -4.45 -4.69
CA ALA A 13 -0.39 -5.11 -5.99
C ALA A 13 -1.68 -5.92 -6.18
N LYS A 14 -2.13 -6.66 -5.16
CA LYS A 14 -3.40 -7.40 -5.21
C LYS A 14 -4.60 -6.49 -5.42
N LEU A 15 -4.68 -5.37 -4.72
CA LEU A 15 -5.78 -4.42 -4.86
C LEU A 15 -5.80 -3.77 -6.24
N VAL A 16 -4.63 -3.38 -6.75
CA VAL A 16 -4.50 -2.79 -8.09
C VAL A 16 -4.87 -3.81 -9.17
N LEU A 17 -4.42 -5.06 -9.05
CA LEU A 17 -4.81 -6.14 -9.97
C LEU A 17 -6.31 -6.46 -9.91
N ALA A 18 -6.97 -6.18 -8.79
CA ALA A 18 -8.43 -6.29 -8.64
C ALA A 18 -9.19 -5.08 -9.24
N GLY A 19 -8.49 -4.14 -9.88
CA GLY A 19 -9.09 -2.97 -10.54
C GLY A 19 -9.20 -1.71 -9.67
N MET A 20 -8.63 -1.71 -8.45
CA MET A 20 -8.56 -0.53 -7.60
C MET A 20 -7.48 0.45 -8.11
N SER A 21 -7.72 1.76 -8.00
CA SER A 21 -6.65 2.72 -8.31
C SER A 21 -5.48 2.55 -7.34
N ARG A 22 -4.28 2.93 -7.77
CA ARG A 22 -3.10 2.89 -6.92
C ARG A 22 -3.28 3.73 -5.66
N GLU A 23 -3.85 4.93 -5.77
CA GLU A 23 -4.12 5.83 -4.65
C GLU A 23 -5.11 5.20 -3.66
N GLN A 24 -6.21 4.64 -4.18
CA GLN A 24 -7.20 3.93 -3.35
C GLN A 24 -6.60 2.72 -2.62
N ALA A 25 -5.72 1.97 -3.30
CA ALA A 25 -5.03 0.84 -2.70
C ALA A 25 -4.10 1.29 -1.56
N ILE A 26 -3.33 2.35 -1.78
CA ILE A 26 -2.43 2.95 -0.77
C ILE A 26 -3.21 3.41 0.45
N ASP A 27 -4.30 4.14 0.23
CA ASP A 27 -5.13 4.68 1.30
C ASP A 27 -5.79 3.55 2.11
N LYS A 28 -6.27 2.50 1.42
CA LYS A 28 -6.85 1.32 2.05
C LYS A 28 -5.84 0.55 2.89
N VAL A 29 -4.65 0.25 2.36
CA VAL A 29 -3.61 -0.49 3.09
C VAL A 29 -3.07 0.34 4.26
N ALA A 30 -2.91 1.65 4.08
CA ALA A 30 -2.51 2.54 5.16
C ALA A 30 -3.51 2.52 6.32
N LYS A 31 -4.81 2.63 6.01
CA LYS A 31 -5.88 2.57 7.01
C LYS A 31 -5.98 1.21 7.69
N ASP A 32 -5.97 0.12 6.92
CA ASP A 32 -6.16 -1.24 7.43
C ASP A 32 -4.99 -1.70 8.33
N HIS A 33 -3.79 -1.13 8.14
CA HIS A 33 -2.58 -1.47 8.88
C HIS A 33 -2.08 -0.37 9.83
N GLY A 34 -2.82 0.72 10.00
CA GLY A 34 -2.43 1.86 10.85
C GLY A 34 -1.11 2.52 10.42
N LEU A 35 -0.79 2.50 9.13
CA LEU A 35 0.43 3.09 8.58
C LEU A 35 0.19 4.54 8.19
N ASN A 36 1.25 5.35 8.24
CA ASN A 36 1.21 6.72 7.73
C ASN A 36 1.09 6.69 6.19
N GLN A 37 -0.05 7.16 5.69
CA GLN A 37 -0.38 7.21 4.27
C GLN A 37 0.61 8.07 3.46
N GLU A 38 1.06 9.21 4.00
CA GLU A 38 2.01 10.09 3.31
C GLU A 38 3.38 9.43 3.17
N GLU A 39 3.85 8.76 4.23
CA GLU A 39 5.09 7.99 4.18
C GLU A 39 4.99 6.81 3.20
N LEU A 40 3.84 6.14 3.16
CA LEU A 40 3.61 5.04 2.23
C LEU A 40 3.65 5.54 0.79
N ARG A 41 2.99 6.66 0.49
CA ARG A 41 3.02 7.32 -0.83
C ARG A 41 4.45 7.66 -1.23
N ALA A 42 5.21 8.29 -0.33
CA ALA A 42 6.59 8.69 -0.59
C ALA A 42 7.54 7.50 -0.84
N LYS A 43 7.30 6.34 -0.22
CA LYS A 43 8.13 5.14 -0.39
C LYS A 43 7.76 4.29 -1.61
N LEU A 44 6.58 4.49 -2.17
CA LEU A 44 6.06 3.69 -3.28
C LEU A 44 6.12 4.42 -4.62
N LEU A 45 6.22 5.75 -4.61
CA LEU A 45 6.56 6.58 -5.77
C LEU A 45 8.04 6.37 -6.16
#